data_AF-A0A2V8LAU0-F1
#
_entry.id   AF-A0A2V8LAU0-F1
#
_cell.length_a   1.000
_cell.length_b   1.000
_cell.length_c   1.000
_cell.angle_alpha   90.00
_cell.angle_beta   90.00
_cell.angle_gamma   90.00
#
_symmetry.space_group_name_H-M   'P 1'
#
loop_
_entity.id
_entity.type
_entity.pdbx_description
1 polymer ?
#
loop_
_entity_poly.entity_id
_entity_poly.type
_entity_poly.pdbx_seq_one_letter_code
_entity_poly.pdbx_strand_id
1 'polypeptide(L)'
;MSMQTASIGFRAKTGRAIAVALTSGNSGPAFLARWEVALHDPHRPATGQPHHEVMEMPWLDAQSAVRPFEQQIESIAVEVLSGLLKELQSKGCRVGSIGVVGSPDRKLEAIGNPHIRAHAAEGILFRRVLEVAADEHKLRWRSFSDRTFNDQALAELRRKPQDLTTTLVSIGHSAGKPWRADERIAATAAWLMLNAG
;
A
#
# COMPACT_ATOMS: atom_id res chain seq x y z
N MET A 1 -12.58 -18.55 20.91
CA MET A 1 -12.95 -17.20 20.42
C MET A 1 -12.97 -17.24 18.90
N SER A 2 -14.01 -16.71 18.26
CA SER A 2 -14.07 -16.63 16.80
C SER A 2 -13.06 -15.60 16.30
N MET A 3 -12.26 -15.98 15.31
CA MET A 3 -11.25 -15.11 14.70
C MET A 3 -11.94 -13.98 13.92
N GLN A 4 -11.55 -12.73 14.16
CA GLN A 4 -12.14 -11.57 13.48
C GLN A 4 -11.57 -11.42 12.07
N THR A 5 -12.41 -11.09 11.09
CA THR A 5 -11.94 -10.78 9.74
C THR A 5 -11.43 -9.34 9.69
N ALA A 6 -10.21 -9.17 9.19
CA ALA A 6 -9.55 -7.89 9.03
C ALA A 6 -9.21 -7.62 7.57
N SER A 7 -8.90 -6.36 7.28
CA SER A 7 -8.24 -5.94 6.04
C SER A 7 -7.07 -5.01 6.38
N ILE A 8 -6.11 -4.92 5.45
CA ILE A 8 -5.02 -3.95 5.53
C ILE A 8 -5.14 -2.98 4.36
N GLY A 9 -5.00 -1.69 4.63
CA GLY A 9 -4.85 -0.68 3.61
C GLY A 9 -3.44 -0.11 3.63
N PHE A 10 -2.86 0.08 2.46
CA PHE A 10 -1.54 0.65 2.27
C PHE A 10 -1.62 1.98 1.52
N ARG A 11 -0.81 2.96 1.94
CA ARG A 11 -0.39 4.10 1.13
C ARG A 11 1.08 3.88 0.73
N ALA A 12 1.29 3.45 -0.51
CA ALA A 12 2.61 3.20 -1.07
C ALA A 12 3.31 4.51 -1.44
N LYS A 13 4.62 4.58 -1.17
CA LYS A 13 5.55 5.64 -1.60
C LYS A 13 6.86 4.98 -2.04
N THR A 14 7.74 5.74 -2.67
CA THR A 14 9.08 5.24 -3.01
C THR A 14 9.80 4.74 -1.73
N GLY A 15 10.20 3.47 -1.73
CA GLY A 15 10.96 2.83 -0.66
C GLY A 15 10.18 2.42 0.59
N ARG A 16 8.89 2.77 0.72
CA ARG A 16 8.13 2.54 1.96
C ARG A 16 6.61 2.55 1.75
N ALA A 17 5.87 2.08 2.75
CA ALA A 17 4.42 2.27 2.81
C ALA A 17 3.93 2.57 4.23
N ILE A 18 2.84 3.32 4.33
CA ILE A 18 2.04 3.40 5.56
C ILE A 18 0.95 2.35 5.47
N ALA A 19 0.80 1.53 6.51
CA ALA A 19 -0.19 0.45 6.57
C ALA A 19 -1.14 0.67 7.76
N VAL A 20 -2.44 0.45 7.55
CA VAL A 20 -3.46 0.47 8.61
C VAL A 20 -4.32 -0.78 8.49
N ALA A 21 -4.48 -1.51 9.59
CA ALA A 21 -5.37 -2.65 9.69
C ALA A 21 -6.68 -2.26 10.38
N LEU A 22 -7.79 -2.65 9.77
CA LEU A 22 -9.14 -2.45 10.30
C LEU A 22 -9.89 -3.79 10.37
N THR A 23 -10.87 -3.87 11.26
CA THR A 23 -11.86 -4.95 11.37
C THR A 23 -13.27 -4.37 11.34
N SER A 24 -14.28 -5.22 11.13
CA SER A 24 -15.68 -4.82 11.29
C SER A 24 -16.01 -4.63 12.78
N GLY A 25 -16.45 -3.43 13.17
CA GLY A 25 -16.97 -3.13 14.50
C GLY A 25 -18.49 -2.87 14.47
N ASN A 26 -19.08 -2.68 15.66
CA ASN A 26 -20.54 -2.52 15.83
C ASN A 26 -21.13 -1.28 15.14
N SER A 27 -20.33 -0.24 14.92
CA SER A 27 -20.79 1.05 14.36
C SER A 27 -19.97 1.50 13.15
N GLY A 28 -19.23 0.57 12.53
CA GLY A 28 -18.32 0.87 11.44
C GLY A 28 -16.95 0.19 11.61
N PRO A 29 -15.94 0.60 10.82
CA PRO A 29 -14.61 0.01 10.92
C PRO A 29 -13.97 0.32 12.27
N ALA A 30 -13.36 -0.69 12.89
CA ALA A 30 -12.58 -0.55 14.12
C ALA A 30 -11.09 -0.70 13.85
N PHE A 31 -10.29 0.13 14.52
CA PHE A 31 -8.83 0.13 14.40
C PHE A 31 -8.21 -1.11 15.05
N LEU A 32 -7.26 -1.75 14.36
CA LEU A 32 -6.46 -2.85 14.91
C LEU A 32 -5.00 -2.45 15.12
N ALA A 33 -4.36 -1.89 14.10
CA ALA A 33 -2.94 -1.56 14.13
C ALA A 33 -2.55 -0.62 12.97
N ARG A 34 -1.38 0.01 13.12
CA ARG A 34 -0.75 0.90 12.13
C ARG A 34 0.74 0.61 12.09
N TRP A 35 1.31 0.66 10.89
CA TRP A 35 2.74 0.53 10.67
C TRP A 35 3.24 1.55 9.65
N GLU A 36 4.52 1.89 9.75
CA GLU A 36 5.31 2.37 8.62
C GLU A 36 6.29 1.25 8.28
N VAL A 37 6.23 0.75 7.05
CA VAL A 37 7.03 -0.39 6.60
C VAL A 37 8.04 0.07 5.54
N ALA A 38 9.29 -0.34 5.71
CA ALA A 38 10.30 -0.20 4.67
C ALA A 38 10.07 -1.27 3.59
N LEU A 39 10.16 -0.88 2.33
CA LEU A 39 10.06 -1.77 1.17
C LEU A 39 11.39 -1.87 0.43
N HIS A 40 12.48 -1.48 1.06
CA HIS A 40 13.82 -1.55 0.53
C HIS A 40 14.76 -2.12 1.59
N ASP A 41 15.89 -2.65 1.15
CA ASP A 41 16.94 -3.15 2.02
C ASP A 41 17.93 -2.00 2.30
N PRO A 42 18.06 -1.52 3.55
CA PRO A 42 19.00 -0.45 3.89
C PRO A 42 20.47 -0.85 3.68
N HIS A 43 20.78 -2.15 3.63
CA HIS A 43 22.11 -2.66 3.30
C HIS A 43 22.35 -2.77 1.79
N ARG A 44 21.31 -2.58 0.97
CA ARG A 44 21.37 -2.52 -0.49
C ARG A 44 20.65 -1.25 -0.99
N PRO A 45 21.30 -0.06 -0.90
CA PRO A 45 20.68 1.22 -1.24
C PRO A 45 20.01 1.28 -2.61
N ALA A 46 20.54 0.54 -3.59
CA ALA A 46 19.97 0.38 -4.94
C ALA A 46 18.50 -0.08 -4.93
N THR A 47 18.05 -0.81 -3.90
CA THR A 47 16.65 -1.24 -3.77
C THR A 47 15.70 -0.09 -3.39
N GLY A 48 16.21 1.04 -2.90
CA GLY A 48 15.40 2.22 -2.59
C GLY A 48 15.02 3.02 -3.84
N GLN A 49 15.91 3.05 -4.83
CA GLN A 49 15.75 3.80 -6.07
C GLN A 49 16.26 3.00 -7.29
N PRO A 50 15.69 1.81 -7.57
CA PRO A 50 16.25 0.87 -8.53
C PRO A 50 16.25 1.38 -9.97
N HIS A 51 15.30 2.25 -10.35
CA HIS A 51 15.28 2.81 -11.70
C HIS A 51 16.27 3.96 -11.87
N HIS A 52 16.71 4.62 -10.80
CA HIS A 52 17.79 5.60 -10.87
C HIS A 52 19.14 4.91 -11.17
N GLU A 53 19.36 3.69 -10.67
CA GLU A 53 20.59 2.92 -10.91
C GLU A 53 20.83 2.61 -12.40
N VAL A 54 19.76 2.58 -13.20
CA VAL A 54 19.81 2.22 -14.63
C VAL A 54 19.37 3.37 -15.55
N MET A 55 19.13 4.58 -15.03
CA MET A 55 18.44 5.64 -15.78
C MET A 55 19.22 6.17 -16.99
N GLU A 56 20.56 6.06 -16.95
CA GLU A 56 21.47 6.50 -18.02
C GLU A 56 21.56 5.48 -19.17
N MET A 57 21.01 4.28 -18.98
CA MET A 57 20.97 3.26 -20.03
C MET A 57 19.87 3.57 -21.06
N PRO A 58 20.01 3.09 -22.31
CA PRO A 58 18.90 3.02 -23.24
C PRO A 58 17.70 2.32 -22.60
N TRP A 59 16.48 2.81 -22.86
CA TRP A 59 15.28 2.37 -22.13
C TRP A 59 15.06 0.84 -22.14
N LEU A 60 15.32 0.19 -23.27
CA LEU A 60 15.17 -1.26 -23.41
C LEU A 60 16.17 -2.03 -22.53
N ASP A 61 17.41 -1.54 -22.44
CA ASP A 61 18.46 -2.15 -21.62
C ASP A 61 18.17 -1.91 -20.13
N ALA A 62 17.71 -0.70 -19.78
CA ALA A 62 17.33 -0.34 -18.42
C ALA A 62 16.23 -1.26 -17.87
N GLN A 63 15.24 -1.63 -18.70
CA GLN A 63 14.17 -2.56 -18.31
C GLN A 63 14.69 -3.95 -17.94
N SER A 64 15.75 -4.42 -18.60
CA SER A 64 16.38 -5.70 -18.27
C SER A 64 17.28 -5.59 -17.05
N ALA A 65 18.07 -4.52 -16.99
CA ALA A 65 19.04 -4.27 -15.92
C ALA A 65 18.38 -4.04 -14.55
N VAL A 66 17.16 -3.48 -14.51
CA VAL A 66 16.46 -3.21 -13.24
C VAL A 66 15.81 -4.46 -12.61
N ARG A 67 15.55 -5.51 -13.40
CA ARG A 67 14.81 -6.70 -12.94
C ARG A 67 15.35 -7.35 -11.66
N PRO A 68 16.67 -7.53 -11.48
CA PRO A 68 17.19 -8.13 -10.26
C PRO A 68 16.90 -7.29 -9.00
N PHE A 69 16.78 -5.96 -9.14
CA PHE A 69 16.37 -5.10 -8.04
C PHE A 69 14.87 -5.20 -7.78
N GLU A 70 14.04 -5.21 -8.83
CA GLU A 70 12.58 -5.39 -8.71
C GLU A 70 12.26 -6.69 -7.94
N GLN A 71 12.89 -7.81 -8.31
CA GLN A 71 12.70 -9.11 -7.65
C GLN A 71 13.10 -9.13 -6.17
N GLN A 72 14.16 -8.39 -5.82
CA GLN A 72 14.56 -8.24 -4.42
C GLN A 72 13.52 -7.43 -3.64
N ILE A 73 13.01 -6.35 -4.21
CA ILE A 73 11.97 -5.52 -3.60
C ILE A 73 10.66 -6.29 -3.44
N GLU A 74 10.29 -7.11 -4.43
CA GLU A 74 9.14 -8.04 -4.34
C GLU A 74 9.31 -9.00 -3.17
N SER A 75 10.48 -9.62 -3.02
CA SER A 75 10.79 -10.52 -1.90
C SER A 75 10.67 -9.82 -0.53
N ILE A 76 11.20 -8.59 -0.43
CA ILE A 76 11.07 -7.76 0.77
C ILE A 76 9.59 -7.46 1.08
N ALA A 77 8.80 -7.10 0.08
CA ALA A 77 7.38 -6.82 0.27
C ALA A 77 6.59 -8.06 0.74
N VAL A 78 6.91 -9.24 0.21
CA VAL A 78 6.33 -10.54 0.63
C VAL A 78 6.64 -10.83 2.11
N GLU A 79 7.88 -10.61 2.53
CA GLU A 79 8.32 -10.82 3.91
C GLU A 79 7.68 -9.82 4.87
N VAL A 80 7.66 -8.54 4.50
CA VAL A 80 6.99 -7.47 5.25
C VAL A 80 5.53 -7.82 5.46
N LEU A 81 4.80 -8.18 4.41
CA LEU A 81 3.40 -8.54 4.52
C LEU A 81 3.22 -9.79 5.39
N SER A 82 4.07 -10.82 5.22
CA SER A 82 4.04 -12.01 6.08
C SER A 82 4.15 -11.66 7.58
N GLY A 83 5.04 -10.72 7.92
CA GLY A 83 5.19 -10.20 9.28
C GLY A 83 3.91 -9.56 9.82
N LEU A 84 3.28 -8.67 9.05
CA LEU A 84 2.03 -8.01 9.43
C LEU A 84 0.89 -9.02 9.63
N LEU A 85 0.79 -10.01 8.75
CA LEU A 85 -0.22 -11.07 8.84
C LEU A 85 -0.05 -11.91 10.11
N LYS A 86 1.18 -12.32 10.43
CA LYS A 86 1.50 -13.06 11.66
C LYS A 86 1.20 -12.26 12.91
N GLU A 87 1.53 -10.97 12.93
CA GLU A 87 1.23 -10.08 14.05
C GLU A 87 -0.29 -10.01 14.31
N LEU A 88 -1.09 -9.78 13.26
CA LEU A 88 -2.55 -9.74 13.39
C LEU A 88 -3.14 -11.10 13.78
N GLN A 89 -2.60 -12.20 13.24
CA GLN A 89 -3.02 -13.55 13.61
C GLN A 89 -2.78 -13.83 15.09
N SER A 90 -1.64 -13.39 15.64
CA SER A 90 -1.34 -13.52 17.09
C SER A 90 -2.33 -12.76 17.98
N LYS A 91 -2.99 -11.73 17.42
CA LYS A 91 -4.05 -10.92 18.05
C LYS A 91 -5.45 -11.46 17.76
N GLY A 92 -5.59 -12.66 17.19
CA GLY A 92 -6.88 -13.28 16.89
C GLY A 92 -7.61 -12.69 15.69
N CYS A 93 -6.89 -12.03 14.77
CA CYS A 93 -7.44 -11.46 13.54
C CYS A 93 -6.91 -12.19 12.30
N ARG A 94 -7.78 -12.47 11.33
CA ARG A 94 -7.40 -12.99 10.01
C ARG A 94 -7.60 -11.93 8.95
N VAL A 95 -6.53 -11.55 8.28
CA VAL A 95 -6.63 -10.65 7.12
C VAL A 95 -7.19 -11.43 5.93
N GLY A 96 -8.27 -10.93 5.34
CA GLY A 96 -8.87 -11.51 4.13
C GLY A 96 -8.68 -10.66 2.87
N SER A 97 -8.27 -9.40 3.02
CA SER A 97 -8.16 -8.46 1.91
C SER A 97 -7.17 -7.32 2.15
N ILE A 98 -6.64 -6.77 1.05
CA ILE A 98 -5.70 -5.66 1.03
C ILE A 98 -6.13 -4.57 0.05
N GLY A 99 -6.03 -3.29 0.45
CA GLY A 99 -6.21 -2.15 -0.44
C GLY A 99 -4.89 -1.40 -0.60
N VAL A 100 -4.47 -1.07 -1.81
CA VAL A 100 -3.19 -0.36 -2.04
C VAL A 100 -3.44 0.95 -2.77
N VAL A 101 -3.04 2.07 -2.17
CA VAL A 101 -3.11 3.39 -2.82
C VAL A 101 -1.71 3.82 -3.21
N GLY A 102 -1.50 4.08 -4.49
CA GLY A 102 -0.18 4.37 -5.05
C GLY A 102 -0.25 5.13 -6.37
N SER A 103 0.92 5.31 -6.99
CA SER A 103 0.99 5.96 -8.29
C SER A 103 0.23 5.12 -9.34
N PRO A 104 -0.55 5.73 -10.23
CA PRO A 104 -1.23 5.02 -11.31
C PRO A 104 -0.22 4.54 -12.37
N ASP A 105 -0.59 3.49 -13.09
CA ASP A 105 0.17 3.06 -14.27
C ASP A 105 0.16 4.15 -15.34
N ARG A 106 1.26 4.28 -16.07
CA ARG A 106 1.38 5.19 -17.22
C ARG A 106 2.46 4.70 -18.18
N LYS A 107 2.41 5.19 -19.42
CA LYS A 107 3.42 4.91 -20.45
C LYS A 107 4.74 5.59 -20.09
N LEU A 108 5.66 4.82 -19.51
CA LEU A 108 6.96 5.33 -19.04
C LEU A 108 7.87 5.72 -20.20
N GLU A 109 7.77 5.02 -21.33
CA GLU A 109 8.54 5.31 -22.54
C GLU A 109 8.22 6.69 -23.14
N ALA A 110 7.01 7.23 -22.87
CA ALA A 110 6.62 8.56 -23.31
C ALA A 110 7.26 9.69 -22.48
N ILE A 111 7.94 9.36 -21.37
CA ILE A 111 8.63 10.34 -20.52
C ILE A 111 10.07 10.48 -21.04
N GLY A 112 10.34 11.61 -21.70
CA GLY A 112 11.64 11.89 -22.32
C GLY A 112 12.77 12.16 -21.30
N ASN A 113 12.46 12.78 -20.16
CA ASN A 113 13.45 13.06 -19.13
C ASN A 113 13.75 11.78 -18.30
N PRO A 114 15.00 11.26 -18.30
CA PRO A 114 15.34 10.01 -17.62
C PRO A 114 15.06 10.02 -16.12
N HIS A 115 15.34 11.13 -15.43
CA HIS A 115 15.11 11.26 -13.99
C HIS A 115 13.60 11.25 -13.65
N ILE A 116 12.79 12.00 -14.41
CA ILE A 116 11.33 11.98 -14.24
C ILE A 116 10.78 10.58 -14.54
N ARG A 117 11.33 9.88 -15.54
CA ARG A 117 10.94 8.51 -15.88
C ARG A 117 11.32 7.50 -14.80
N ALA A 118 12.51 7.61 -14.21
CA ALA A 118 12.95 6.75 -13.10
C ALA A 118 12.05 6.94 -11.88
N HIS A 119 11.81 8.20 -11.48
CA HIS A 119 10.89 8.51 -10.39
C HIS A 119 9.46 8.01 -10.64
N ALA A 120 8.99 8.12 -11.89
CA ALA A 120 7.71 7.57 -12.31
C ALA A 120 7.63 6.05 -12.15
N ALA A 121 8.66 5.35 -12.61
CA ALA A 121 8.74 3.90 -12.58
C ALA A 121 8.76 3.40 -11.13
N GLU A 122 9.53 4.05 -10.25
CA GLU A 122 9.59 3.71 -8.83
C GLU A 122 8.26 3.90 -8.11
N GLY A 123 7.54 5.00 -8.38
CA GLY A 123 6.22 5.22 -7.80
C GLY A 123 5.23 4.10 -8.13
N ILE A 124 5.31 3.56 -9.35
CA ILE A 124 4.51 2.40 -9.80
C ILE A 124 5.03 1.11 -9.15
N LEU A 125 6.34 0.89 -9.17
CA LEU A 125 6.98 -0.31 -8.63
C LEU A 125 6.60 -0.55 -7.16
N PHE A 126 6.76 0.46 -6.30
CA PHE A 126 6.49 0.29 -4.87
C PHE A 126 5.01 0.09 -4.54
N ARG A 127 4.09 0.50 -5.43
CA ARG A 127 2.68 0.07 -5.34
C ARG A 127 2.56 -1.39 -5.74
N ARG A 128 3.14 -1.77 -6.89
CA ARG A 128 2.99 -3.09 -7.50
C ARG A 128 3.61 -4.22 -6.69
N VAL A 129 4.72 -3.98 -5.98
CA VAL A 129 5.32 -5.02 -5.11
C VAL A 129 4.40 -5.42 -3.94
N LEU A 130 3.51 -4.52 -3.49
CA LEU A 130 2.48 -4.86 -2.50
C LEU A 130 1.34 -5.70 -3.10
N GLU A 131 1.07 -5.52 -4.40
CA GLU A 131 0.11 -6.34 -5.17
C GLU A 131 0.67 -7.76 -5.31
N VAL A 132 1.93 -7.88 -5.72
CA VAL A 132 2.66 -9.17 -5.80
C VAL A 132 2.67 -9.86 -4.43
N ALA A 133 2.99 -9.13 -3.36
CA ALA A 133 2.96 -9.68 -2.01
C ALA A 133 1.55 -10.20 -1.63
N ALA A 134 0.49 -9.49 -2.00
CA ALA A 134 -0.88 -9.93 -1.74
C ALA A 134 -1.23 -11.22 -2.50
N ASP A 135 -0.80 -11.34 -3.76
CA ASP A 135 -0.99 -12.56 -4.58
C ASP A 135 -0.25 -13.77 -3.98
N GLU A 136 1.01 -13.60 -3.56
CA GLU A 136 1.81 -14.66 -2.93
C GLU A 136 1.17 -15.18 -1.63
N HIS A 137 0.54 -14.29 -0.85
CA HIS A 137 -0.21 -14.65 0.36
C HIS A 137 -1.68 -15.03 0.07
N LYS A 138 -2.09 -15.10 -1.21
CA LYS A 138 -3.44 -15.47 -1.66
C LYS A 138 -4.54 -14.60 -1.06
N LEU A 139 -4.27 -13.31 -0.91
CA LEU A 139 -5.20 -12.33 -0.38
C LEU A 139 -5.95 -11.65 -1.53
N ARG A 140 -7.24 -11.35 -1.32
CA ARG A 140 -7.96 -10.48 -2.25
C ARG A 140 -7.38 -9.08 -2.17
N TRP A 141 -7.03 -8.48 -3.30
CA TRP A 141 -6.52 -7.10 -3.28
C TRP A 141 -7.13 -6.22 -4.36
N ARG A 142 -7.10 -4.91 -4.12
CA ARG A 142 -7.41 -3.86 -5.10
C ARG A 142 -6.41 -2.73 -4.96
N SER A 143 -6.03 -2.15 -6.10
CA SER A 143 -5.21 -0.95 -6.16
C SER A 143 -6.01 0.28 -6.59
N PHE A 144 -5.61 1.42 -6.06
CA PHE A 144 -6.25 2.70 -6.29
C PHE A 144 -5.20 3.76 -6.66
N SER A 145 -5.57 4.61 -7.62
CA SER A 145 -4.77 5.77 -8.02
C SER A 145 -4.82 6.83 -6.93
N ASP A 146 -3.66 7.28 -6.45
CA ASP A 146 -3.58 8.36 -5.48
C ASP A 146 -4.20 9.69 -5.95
N ARG A 147 -4.36 9.87 -7.26
CA ARG A 147 -4.95 11.08 -7.88
C ARG A 147 -6.46 11.16 -7.73
N THR A 148 -7.16 10.03 -7.72
CA THR A 148 -8.63 9.95 -7.76
C THR A 148 -9.21 9.26 -6.54
N PHE A 149 -8.36 8.85 -5.60
CA PHE A 149 -8.74 7.96 -4.51
C PHE A 149 -9.85 8.52 -3.62
N ASN A 150 -9.79 9.81 -3.25
CA ASN A 150 -10.77 10.39 -2.34
C ASN A 150 -12.19 10.38 -2.93
N ASP A 151 -12.32 10.79 -4.19
CA ASP A 151 -13.62 10.82 -4.88
C ASP A 151 -14.17 9.40 -5.08
N GLN A 152 -13.29 8.47 -5.46
CA GLN A 152 -13.63 7.05 -5.60
C GLN A 152 -14.08 6.45 -4.27
N ALA A 153 -13.37 6.73 -3.17
CA ALA A 153 -13.70 6.21 -1.86
C ALA A 153 -15.04 6.73 -1.35
N LEU A 154 -15.36 8.00 -1.56
CA LEU A 154 -16.65 8.58 -1.21
C LEU A 154 -17.80 7.91 -1.97
N ALA A 155 -17.62 7.71 -3.28
CA ALA A 155 -18.60 7.05 -4.13
C ALA A 155 -18.83 5.59 -3.71
N GLU A 156 -17.77 4.83 -3.48
CA GLU A 156 -17.86 3.40 -3.15
C GLU A 156 -18.36 3.15 -1.73
N LEU A 157 -17.93 3.94 -0.73
CA LEU A 157 -18.42 3.82 0.64
C LEU A 157 -19.86 4.34 0.81
N ARG A 158 -20.39 5.06 -0.18
CA ARG A 158 -21.71 5.72 -0.13
C ARG A 158 -21.88 6.58 1.12
N ARG A 159 -20.82 7.31 1.48
CA ARG A 159 -20.78 8.21 2.65
C ARG A 159 -20.70 9.65 2.22
N LYS A 160 -21.27 10.55 3.02
CA LYS A 160 -21.01 11.98 2.86
C LYS A 160 -19.56 12.27 3.27
N PRO A 161 -18.91 13.31 2.71
CA PRO A 161 -17.55 13.69 3.10
C PRO A 161 -17.35 13.89 4.60
N GLN A 162 -18.35 14.46 5.28
CA GLN A 162 -18.34 14.69 6.73
C GLN A 162 -18.38 13.37 7.53
N ASP A 163 -19.13 12.38 7.07
CA ASP A 163 -19.23 11.08 7.74
C ASP A 163 -17.90 10.32 7.63
N LEU A 164 -17.31 10.28 6.43
CA LEU A 164 -15.99 9.68 6.22
C LEU A 164 -14.94 10.34 7.10
N THR A 165 -14.94 11.68 7.15
CA THR A 165 -14.02 12.45 7.99
C THR A 165 -14.20 12.12 9.47
N THR A 166 -15.45 12.08 9.95
CA THR A 166 -15.78 11.77 11.35
C THR A 166 -15.30 10.37 11.73
N THR A 167 -15.54 9.38 10.88
CA THR A 167 -15.05 8.01 11.10
C THR A 167 -13.52 7.96 11.15
N LEU A 168 -12.83 8.61 10.21
CA LEU A 168 -11.36 8.65 10.19
C LEU A 168 -10.76 9.39 11.40
N VAL A 169 -11.47 10.39 11.94
CA VAL A 169 -11.07 11.06 13.19
C VAL A 169 -11.19 10.09 14.36
N SER A 170 -12.29 9.34 14.47
CA SER A 170 -12.49 8.34 15.51
C SER A 170 -11.42 7.23 15.46
N ILE A 171 -11.14 6.68 14.28
CA ILE A 171 -10.04 5.73 14.07
C ILE A 171 -8.70 6.35 14.52
N GLY A 172 -8.46 7.62 14.17
CA GLY A 172 -7.25 8.34 14.58
C GLY A 172 -7.10 8.54 16.09
N HIS A 173 -8.21 8.66 16.83
CA HIS A 173 -8.17 8.71 18.29
C HIS A 173 -7.70 7.37 18.87
N SER A 174 -8.20 6.25 18.31
CA SER A 174 -7.75 4.91 18.70
C SER A 174 -6.30 4.61 18.29
N ALA A 175 -5.88 5.10 17.12
CA ALA A 175 -4.54 4.88 16.59
C ALA A 175 -3.44 5.72 17.27
N GLY A 176 -3.81 6.83 17.91
CA GLY A 176 -2.87 7.81 18.45
C GLY A 176 -2.03 8.50 17.37
N LYS A 177 -1.11 9.38 17.79
CA LYS A 177 -0.20 10.08 16.86
C LYS A 177 0.91 9.14 16.37
N PRO A 178 1.42 9.31 15.13
CA PRO A 178 0.97 10.25 14.08
C PRO A 178 -0.32 9.80 13.35
N TRP A 179 -1.20 10.74 12.99
CA TRP A 179 -2.39 10.48 12.18
C TRP A 179 -2.52 11.52 11.06
N ARG A 180 -1.70 11.38 10.02
CA ARG A 180 -1.55 12.33 8.93
C ARG A 180 -2.34 11.87 7.71
N ALA A 181 -2.10 12.50 6.57
CA ALA A 181 -2.81 12.23 5.33
C ALA A 181 -2.58 10.78 4.85
N ASP A 182 -1.36 10.27 4.95
CA ASP A 182 -1.04 8.92 4.49
C ASP A 182 -1.75 7.84 5.33
N GLU A 183 -1.82 8.00 6.65
CA GLU A 183 -2.57 7.10 7.54
C GLU A 183 -4.07 7.12 7.22
N ARG A 184 -4.64 8.30 6.96
CA ARG A 184 -6.05 8.42 6.56
C ARG A 184 -6.34 7.75 5.22
N ILE A 185 -5.42 7.88 4.26
CA ILE A 185 -5.52 7.20 2.96
C ILE A 185 -5.45 5.69 3.13
N ALA A 186 -4.46 5.19 3.89
CA ALA A 186 -4.31 3.78 4.22
C ALA A 186 -5.56 3.24 4.95
N ALA A 187 -6.07 3.95 5.95
CA ALA A 187 -7.28 3.57 6.68
C ALA A 187 -8.52 3.52 5.77
N THR A 188 -8.67 4.49 4.86
CA THR A 188 -9.78 4.50 3.89
C THR A 188 -9.69 3.29 2.95
N ALA A 189 -8.48 2.93 2.51
CA ALA A 189 -8.26 1.76 1.65
C ALA A 189 -8.58 0.45 2.37
N ALA A 190 -8.20 0.32 3.64
CA ALA A 190 -8.61 -0.80 4.49
C ALA A 190 -10.14 -0.87 4.58
N TRP A 191 -10.80 0.27 4.84
CA TRP A 191 -12.26 0.30 4.97
C TRP A 191 -12.99 -0.14 3.68
N LEU A 192 -12.54 0.32 2.52
CA LEU A 192 -13.07 -0.15 1.24
C LEU A 192 -12.97 -1.68 1.09
N MET A 193 -11.88 -2.27 1.58
CA MET A 193 -11.62 -3.71 1.48
C MET A 193 -12.29 -4.56 2.55
N LEU A 194 -12.74 -3.98 3.67
CA LEU A 194 -13.60 -4.67 4.64
C LEU A 194 -14.97 -5.03 4.04
N ASN A 195 -15.49 -4.17 3.16
CA ASN A 195 -16.83 -4.31 2.58
C ASN A 195 -16.82 -5.04 1.23
N ALA A 196 -15.65 -5.47 0.74
CA ALA A 196 -15.49 -6.15 -0.54
C ALA A 196 -15.77 -7.68 -0.46
N GLY A 197 -16.64 -8.09 0.47
CA GLY A 197 -16.99 -9.48 0.75
C GLY A 197 -18.47 -9.74 0.61
#